data_AF-A0AAF0QLD5-F1
#
_entry.id   AF-A0AAF0QLD5-F1
#
_cell.length_a   1.000
_cell.length_b   1.000
_cell.length_c   1.000
_cell.angle_alpha   90.00
_cell.angle_beta   90.00
_cell.angle_gamma   90.00
#
_symmetry.space_group_name_H-M   'P 1'
#
loop_
_entity.id
_entity.type
_entity.pdbx_description
1 polymer ?
#
loop_
_entity_poly.entity_id
_entity_poly.type
_entity_poly.pdbx_seq_one_letter_code
_entity_poly.pdbx_strand_id
1 'polypeptide(L)'
;MILNKRIPKASRKRCLESMGWLITVGEEGEISLLHPFFDVHIELPHQNTTVEYTNHHINPLTCFTSKTVLSATPSHTSDYLLMVIDWNFRFLNFWKLGDIRWTRVTWEGNNHRIVCGAIDGTYIEGEVPKAVQQAYRNRKGGS
;
A
#
# COMPACT_ATOMS: atom_id res chain seq x y z
N MET A 1 3.11 27.21 10.88
CA MET A 1 1.70 27.26 10.43
C MET A 1 1.04 25.94 10.77
N ILE A 2 -0.03 25.93 11.55
CA ILE A 2 -0.80 24.71 11.87
C ILE A 2 -2.04 24.72 11.00
N LEU A 3 -2.23 23.70 10.15
CA LEU A 3 -3.40 23.59 9.29
C LEU A 3 -4.50 22.76 9.97
N ASN A 4 -5.56 23.41 10.45
CA ASN A 4 -6.72 22.75 11.03
C ASN A 4 -7.71 22.33 9.93
N LYS A 5 -7.41 21.24 9.21
CA LYS A 5 -8.31 20.68 8.18
C LYS A 5 -9.04 19.45 8.73
N ARG A 6 -10.37 19.44 8.62
CA ARG A 6 -11.17 18.24 8.90
C ARG A 6 -11.07 17.27 7.73
N ILE A 7 -10.89 15.98 8.04
CA ILE A 7 -10.89 14.89 7.06
C ILE A 7 -12.03 13.93 7.43
N PRO A 8 -13.28 14.21 7.04
CA PRO A 8 -14.43 13.39 7.44
C PRO A 8 -14.29 11.92 7.05
N LYS A 9 -13.66 11.64 5.90
CA LYS A 9 -13.41 10.28 5.38
C LYS A 9 -12.48 9.43 6.27
N ALA A 10 -11.73 10.07 7.17
CA ALA A 10 -10.86 9.43 8.17
C ALA A 10 -11.53 9.26 9.55
N SER A 11 -12.73 9.82 9.74
CA SER A 11 -13.44 9.76 11.02
C SER A 11 -13.73 8.31 11.41
N ARG A 12 -13.46 7.96 12.68
CA ARG A 12 -13.62 6.60 13.23
C ARG A 12 -12.79 5.52 12.52
N LYS A 13 -11.77 5.92 11.76
CA LYS A 13 -10.82 4.99 11.13
C LYS A 13 -9.46 5.15 11.77
N ARG A 14 -8.71 4.05 11.85
CA ARG A 14 -7.30 4.12 12.21
C ARG A 14 -6.54 4.72 11.03
N CYS A 15 -5.64 5.66 11.32
CA CYS A 15 -4.91 6.39 10.31
C CYS A 15 -3.41 6.18 10.48
N LEU A 16 -2.73 5.90 9.38
CA LEU A 16 -1.27 5.82 9.31
C LEU A 16 -0.78 6.75 8.20
N GLU A 17 0.22 7.57 8.51
CA GLU A 17 0.90 8.36 7.48
C GLU A 17 1.85 7.46 6.69
N SER A 18 1.84 7.62 5.37
CA SER A 18 2.83 7.00 4.50
C SER A 18 3.04 7.84 3.25
N MET A 19 4.24 8.41 3.12
CA MET A 19 4.70 9.14 1.92
C MET A 19 3.74 10.28 1.53
N GLY A 20 3.23 11.04 2.49
CA GLY A 20 2.30 12.14 2.26
C GLY A 20 0.84 11.73 2.10
N TRP A 21 0.53 10.44 2.20
CA TRP A 21 -0.82 9.90 2.19
C TRP A 21 -1.22 9.41 3.57
N LEU A 22 -2.53 9.38 3.84
CA LEU A 22 -3.12 8.73 5.00
C LEU A 22 -3.74 7.42 4.56
N ILE A 23 -3.16 6.32 5.02
CA ILE A 23 -3.80 5.01 4.97
C ILE A 23 -4.85 4.99 6.07
N THR A 24 -6.09 4.65 5.73
CA THR A 24 -7.16 4.51 6.71
C THR A 24 -7.71 3.10 6.71
N VAL A 25 -7.95 2.56 7.90
CA VAL A 25 -8.54 1.23 8.11
C VAL A 25 -9.81 1.39 8.96
N GLY A 26 -10.94 0.97 8.39
CA GLY A 26 -12.24 0.91 9.06
C GLY A 26 -12.33 -0.21 10.09
N GLU A 27 -13.47 -0.29 10.77
CA GLU A 27 -13.71 -1.28 11.82
C GLU A 27 -13.85 -2.70 11.26
N GLU A 28 -14.34 -2.84 10.02
CA GLU A 28 -14.55 -4.14 9.38
C GLU A 28 -13.32 -4.58 8.56
N GLY A 29 -12.36 -3.67 8.33
CA GLY A 29 -11.14 -3.93 7.57
C GLY A 29 -11.13 -3.26 6.19
N GLU A 30 -11.99 -2.27 5.98
CA GLU A 30 -12.01 -1.43 4.78
C GLU A 30 -10.76 -0.57 4.74
N ILE A 31 -9.97 -0.69 3.67
CA ILE A 31 -8.72 0.05 3.52
C ILE A 31 -8.94 1.14 2.47
N SER A 32 -8.50 2.36 2.76
CA SER A 32 -8.46 3.43 1.77
C SER A 32 -7.25 4.35 1.94
N LEU A 33 -6.79 4.93 0.84
CA LEU A 33 -5.74 5.95 0.79
C LEU A 33 -6.37 7.33 0.61
N LEU A 34 -6.06 8.25 1.51
CA LEU A 34 -6.52 9.63 1.48
C LEU A 34 -5.36 10.57 1.27
N HIS A 35 -5.52 11.53 0.37
CA HIS A 35 -4.62 12.68 0.35
C HIS A 35 -5.09 13.70 1.41
N PRO A 36 -4.26 14.13 2.36
CA PRO A 36 -4.71 15.05 3.42
C PRO A 36 -5.13 16.42 2.88
N PHE A 37 -4.51 16.89 1.79
CA PHE A 37 -4.74 18.23 1.23
C PHE A 37 -5.68 18.26 0.02
N PHE A 38 -5.75 17.19 -0.77
CA PHE A 38 -6.59 17.10 -1.96
C PHE A 38 -7.76 16.18 -1.67
N ASP A 39 -8.91 16.36 -2.31
CA ASP A 39 -10.04 15.44 -2.14
C ASP A 39 -9.86 14.15 -2.96
N VAL A 40 -8.68 13.54 -2.85
CA VAL A 40 -8.35 12.27 -3.50
C VAL A 40 -8.52 11.17 -2.47
N HIS A 41 -9.37 10.20 -2.83
CA HIS A 41 -9.67 9.02 -2.04
C HIS A 41 -9.57 7.80 -2.96
N ILE A 42 -8.81 6.80 -2.55
CA ILE A 42 -8.67 5.54 -3.28
C ILE A 42 -9.14 4.42 -2.36
N GLU A 43 -10.21 3.74 -2.76
CA GLU A 43 -10.66 2.51 -2.10
C GLU A 43 -9.75 1.36 -2.53
N LEU A 44 -9.29 0.59 -1.56
CA LEU A 44 -8.38 -0.53 -1.77
C LEU A 44 -9.10 -1.84 -1.46
N PRO A 45 -8.60 -2.98 -1.96
CA PRO A 45 -9.17 -4.27 -1.61
C PRO A 45 -9.19 -4.46 -0.10
N HIS A 46 -10.31 -5.00 0.37
CA HIS A 46 -10.53 -5.25 1.79
C HIS A 46 -9.40 -6.09 2.40
N GLN A 47 -9.08 -5.86 3.68
CA GLN A 47 -7.94 -6.51 4.35
C GLN A 47 -8.01 -8.04 4.29
N ASN A 48 -9.21 -8.60 4.29
CA ASN A 48 -9.46 -10.05 4.15
C ASN A 48 -9.05 -10.66 2.80
N THR A 49 -8.75 -9.83 1.80
CA THR A 49 -8.26 -10.29 0.48
C THR A 49 -6.75 -10.47 0.45
N THR A 50 -6.03 -10.09 1.53
CA THR A 50 -4.61 -10.36 1.65
C THR A 50 -4.35 -11.85 1.86
N VAL A 51 -3.27 -12.34 1.26
CA VAL A 51 -2.83 -13.73 1.43
C VAL A 51 -2.49 -13.97 2.91
N GLU A 52 -2.96 -15.08 3.49
CA GLU A 52 -2.80 -15.46 4.92
C GLU A 52 -3.61 -14.65 5.95
N TYR A 53 -4.60 -13.85 5.54
CA TYR A 53 -5.47 -13.14 6.48
C TYR A 53 -6.11 -14.06 7.54
N THR A 54 -6.60 -15.23 7.13
CA THR A 54 -7.29 -16.20 8.00
C THR A 54 -6.36 -16.94 8.96
N ASN A 55 -5.07 -17.06 8.63
CA ASN A 55 -4.15 -17.93 9.37
C ASN A 55 -3.70 -17.34 10.71
N HIS A 56 -3.98 -16.07 10.95
CA HIS A 56 -3.36 -15.34 12.04
C HIS A 56 -4.35 -14.85 13.11
N HIS A 57 -5.66 -15.17 13.00
CA HIS A 57 -6.72 -14.79 13.97
C HIS A 57 -6.62 -13.33 14.46
N ILE A 58 -6.43 -12.41 13.54
CA ILE A 58 -6.00 -11.06 13.89
C ILE A 58 -7.23 -10.16 13.98
N ASN A 59 -7.23 -9.30 14.99
CA ASN A 59 -8.22 -8.24 15.11
C ASN A 59 -8.22 -7.40 13.80
N PRO A 60 -9.38 -7.17 13.15
CA PRO A 60 -9.49 -6.30 11.96
C PRO A 60 -8.96 -4.89 12.23
N LEU A 61 -8.95 -4.47 13.51
CA LEU A 61 -8.28 -3.28 14.02
C LEU A 61 -6.75 -3.43 14.17
N THR A 62 -6.09 -4.32 13.44
CA THR A 62 -4.64 -4.27 13.21
C THR A 62 -4.38 -3.79 11.79
N CYS A 63 -3.47 -2.83 11.62
CA CYS A 63 -3.18 -2.30 10.29
C CYS A 63 -2.11 -3.21 9.72
N PHE A 64 -2.46 -4.06 8.76
CA PHE A 64 -1.48 -4.95 8.12
C PHE A 64 -0.47 -4.13 7.33
N THR A 65 -0.96 -3.07 6.70
CA THR A 65 -0.23 -2.16 5.84
C THR A 65 0.58 -1.16 6.65
N SER A 66 1.90 -1.29 6.56
CA SER A 66 2.86 -0.43 7.27
C SER A 66 3.34 0.73 6.40
N LYS A 67 3.48 0.51 5.09
CA LYS A 67 3.90 1.54 4.13
C LYS A 67 3.26 1.33 2.78
N THR A 68 3.00 2.42 2.08
CA THR A 68 2.45 2.42 0.73
C THR A 68 3.21 3.35 -0.20
N VAL A 69 3.35 2.94 -1.45
CA VAL A 69 3.99 3.75 -2.51
C VAL A 69 3.15 3.66 -3.78
N LEU A 70 2.84 4.83 -4.36
CA LEU A 70 2.19 4.93 -5.66
C LEU A 70 3.27 5.13 -6.75
N SER A 71 3.17 4.37 -7.83
CA SER A 71 4.10 4.50 -8.97
C SER A 71 3.92 5.80 -9.77
N ALA A 72 2.75 6.44 -9.64
CA ALA A 72 2.42 7.70 -10.29
C ALA A 72 1.32 8.42 -9.50
N THR A 73 1.22 9.74 -9.68
CA THR A 73 0.21 10.55 -9.01
C THR A 73 -1.19 10.27 -9.60
N PRO A 74 -2.19 9.89 -8.78
CA PRO A 74 -3.54 9.59 -9.25
C PRO A 74 -4.27 10.76 -9.93
N SER A 75 -3.83 12.01 -9.69
CA SER A 75 -4.36 13.20 -10.36
C SER A 75 -3.91 13.34 -11.82
N HIS A 76 -2.83 12.64 -12.22
CA HIS A 76 -2.24 12.75 -13.56
C HIS A 76 -2.54 11.54 -14.45
N THR A 77 -2.75 10.37 -13.85
CA THR A 77 -3.00 9.13 -14.59
C THR A 77 -3.80 8.13 -13.75
N SER A 78 -4.62 7.31 -14.40
CA SER A 78 -5.26 6.13 -13.80
C SER A 78 -4.40 4.86 -13.93
N ASP A 79 -3.32 4.89 -14.72
CA ASP A 79 -2.37 3.77 -14.87
C ASP A 79 -1.27 3.84 -13.81
N TYR A 80 -1.68 3.82 -12.54
CA TYR A 80 -0.77 3.72 -11.41
C TYR A 80 -0.85 2.35 -10.75
N LEU A 81 0.26 1.96 -10.14
CA LEU A 81 0.40 0.77 -9.31
C LEU A 81 0.60 1.23 -7.86
N LEU A 82 -0.19 0.66 -6.95
CA LEU A 82 0.05 0.79 -5.53
C LEU A 82 0.89 -0.40 -5.07
N MET A 83 1.94 -0.11 -4.32
CA MET A 83 2.69 -1.12 -3.59
C MET A 83 2.51 -0.92 -2.11
N VAL A 84 2.47 -2.04 -1.40
CA VAL A 84 2.14 -2.09 0.00
C VAL A 84 3.10 -3.04 0.69
N ILE A 85 3.70 -2.57 1.78
CA ILE A 85 4.43 -3.42 2.70
C ILE A 85 3.48 -3.83 3.82
N ASP A 86 3.27 -5.13 3.96
CA ASP A 86 2.40 -5.72 4.96
C ASP A 86 3.15 -6.56 6.01
N TRP A 87 2.46 -6.78 7.13
CA TRP A 87 2.80 -7.76 8.15
C TRP A 87 4.20 -7.56 8.77
N ASN A 88 4.40 -6.38 9.39
CA ASN A 88 5.66 -6.00 10.03
C ASN A 88 6.88 -6.15 9.07
N PHE A 89 6.74 -5.57 7.87
CA PHE A 89 7.80 -5.54 6.86
C PHE A 89 8.20 -6.92 6.31
N ARG A 90 7.26 -7.88 6.26
CA ARG A 90 7.55 -9.23 5.77
C ARG A 90 7.09 -9.48 4.34
N PHE A 91 5.98 -8.86 3.95
CA PHE A 91 5.39 -9.10 2.64
C PHE A 91 5.30 -7.82 1.83
N LEU A 92 5.60 -7.93 0.55
CA LEU A 92 5.35 -6.89 -0.43
C LEU A 92 4.16 -7.34 -1.28
N ASN A 93 3.11 -6.54 -1.28
CA ASN A 93 1.95 -6.71 -2.13
C ASN A 93 1.84 -5.54 -3.10
N PHE A 94 1.18 -5.76 -4.23
CA PHE A 94 0.80 -4.68 -5.12
C PHE A 94 -0.67 -4.80 -5.52
N TRP A 95 -1.20 -3.67 -5.96
CA TRP A 95 -2.57 -3.52 -6.45
C TRP A 95 -2.58 -2.52 -7.59
N LYS A 96 -3.22 -2.88 -8.70
CA LYS A 96 -3.53 -1.97 -9.81
C LYS A 96 -5.00 -1.58 -9.73
N LEU A 97 -5.32 -0.37 -10.19
CA LEU A 97 -6.70 0.08 -10.33
C LEU A 97 -7.52 -0.96 -11.12
N GLY A 98 -8.60 -1.45 -10.51
CA GLY A 98 -9.48 -2.50 -11.04
C GLY A 98 -9.18 -3.91 -10.53
N ASP A 99 -8.06 -4.15 -9.86
CA ASP A 99 -7.78 -5.43 -9.22
C ASP A 99 -8.74 -5.64 -8.02
N ILE A 100 -9.35 -6.82 -7.93
CA ILE A 100 -10.27 -7.18 -6.82
C ILE A 100 -9.53 -7.68 -5.56
N ARG A 101 -8.23 -7.97 -5.67
CA ARG A 101 -7.42 -8.58 -4.61
C ARG A 101 -5.99 -8.06 -4.66
N TRP A 102 -5.30 -8.16 -3.53
CA TRP A 102 -3.86 -7.93 -3.46
C TRP A 102 -3.07 -9.03 -4.19
N THR A 103 -2.02 -8.65 -4.91
CA THR A 103 -1.07 -9.60 -5.48
C THR A 103 0.21 -9.60 -4.68
N ARG A 104 0.55 -10.75 -4.07
CA ARG A 104 1.79 -10.92 -3.32
C ARG A 104 2.97 -11.08 -4.25
N VAL A 105 4.04 -10.32 -4.01
CA VAL A 105 5.34 -10.54 -4.66
C VAL A 105 6.02 -11.71 -3.94
N THR A 106 6.24 -12.79 -4.67
CA THR A 106 7.06 -13.91 -4.22
C THR A 106 8.49 -13.71 -4.71
N TRP A 107 9.46 -14.00 -3.85
CA TRP A 107 10.88 -13.95 -4.18
C TRP A 107 11.44 -15.37 -4.08
N GLU A 108 12.27 -15.77 -5.03
CA GLU A 108 13.06 -16.98 -4.88
C GLU A 108 14.22 -16.68 -3.90
N GLY A 109 14.17 -17.25 -2.69
CA GLY A 109 15.18 -17.10 -1.64
C GLY A 109 14.78 -16.25 -0.42
N ASN A 110 15.61 -16.23 0.63
CA ASN A 110 15.32 -15.65 1.95
C ASN A 110 15.38 -14.11 2.05
N ASN A 111 15.34 -13.37 0.93
CA ASN A 111 15.66 -11.93 0.88
C ASN A 111 14.49 -10.97 1.16
N HIS A 112 13.32 -11.47 1.58
CA HIS A 112 12.09 -10.66 1.73
C HIS A 112 12.23 -9.48 2.73
N ARG A 113 13.00 -9.64 3.81
CA ARG A 113 13.21 -8.57 4.82
C ARG A 113 14.10 -7.43 4.32
N ILE A 114 15.06 -7.74 3.44
CA ILE A 114 16.00 -6.76 2.88
C ILE A 114 15.27 -5.78 1.95
N VAL A 115 14.37 -6.29 1.12
CA VAL A 115 13.59 -5.45 0.18
C VAL A 115 12.59 -4.57 0.94
N CYS A 116 11.89 -5.11 1.93
CA CYS A 116 10.94 -4.32 2.73
C CYS A 116 11.66 -3.23 3.53
N GLY A 117 12.83 -3.51 4.11
CA GLY A 117 13.68 -2.51 4.78
C GLY A 117 14.23 -1.44 3.82
N ALA A 118 14.52 -1.80 2.57
CA ALA A 118 14.94 -0.83 1.56
C ALA A 118 13.80 0.11 1.14
N ILE A 119 12.57 -0.38 1.00
CA ILE A 119 11.40 0.49 0.71
C ILE A 119 11.08 1.37 1.93
N ASP A 120 11.36 0.90 3.15
CA ASP A 120 11.23 1.67 4.39
C ASP A 120 12.25 2.81 4.48
N GLY A 121 13.51 2.59 4.08
CA GLY A 121 14.61 3.55 4.20
C GLY A 121 14.96 4.38 2.96
N THR A 122 14.52 3.97 1.76
CA THR A 122 14.90 4.61 0.49
C THR A 122 13.69 4.74 -0.43
N TYR A 123 12.89 5.78 -0.21
CA TYR A 123 12.16 6.41 -1.29
C TYR A 123 12.60 7.87 -1.35
N ILE A 124 13.47 8.16 -2.31
CA ILE A 124 13.74 9.52 -2.75
C ILE A 124 12.75 9.72 -3.90
N GLU A 125 11.94 10.79 -3.84
CA GLU A 125 10.92 11.10 -4.84
C GLU A 125 11.42 10.79 -6.27
N GLY A 126 10.72 9.87 -6.96
CA GLY A 126 10.96 9.58 -8.37
C GLY A 126 11.67 8.26 -8.69
N GLU A 127 12.32 7.60 -7.72
CA GLU A 127 12.90 6.26 -7.95
C GLU A 127 12.10 5.17 -7.23
N VAL A 128 11.13 4.61 -7.95
CA VAL A 128 10.60 3.27 -7.61
C VAL A 128 11.80 2.32 -7.54
N PRO A 129 12.08 1.66 -6.39
CA PRO A 129 13.31 0.88 -6.22
C PRO A 129 13.50 -0.12 -7.36
N LYS A 130 14.72 -0.28 -7.88
CA LYS A 130 14.99 -1.13 -9.07
C LYS A 130 14.41 -2.54 -8.96
N ALA A 131 14.37 -3.12 -7.76
CA ALA A 131 13.75 -4.42 -7.49
C ALA A 131 12.24 -4.44 -7.80
N VAL A 132 11.56 -3.34 -7.52
CA VAL A 132 10.14 -3.14 -7.80
C VAL A 132 9.91 -2.92 -9.30
N GLN A 133 10.75 -2.12 -9.96
CA GLN A 133 10.69 -1.98 -11.41
C GLN A 133 10.97 -3.30 -12.13
N GLN A 134 11.89 -4.11 -11.60
CA GLN A 134 12.21 -5.43 -12.15
C GLN A 134 11.06 -6.42 -11.97
N ALA A 135 10.43 -6.45 -10.79
CA ALA A 135 9.22 -7.25 -10.56
C ALA A 135 8.10 -6.86 -11.54
N TYR A 136 7.94 -5.57 -11.81
CA TYR A 136 6.99 -5.07 -12.82
C TYR A 136 7.38 -5.49 -14.25
N ARG A 137 8.66 -5.34 -14.65
CA ARG A 137 9.15 -5.70 -16.00
C ARG A 137 9.04 -7.20 -16.28
N ASN A 138 9.34 -8.04 -15.30
CA ASN A 138 9.25 -9.50 -15.43
C ASN A 138 7.82 -9.97 -15.76
N ARG A 139 6.79 -9.20 -15.38
CA ARG A 139 5.38 -9.50 -15.74
C ARG A 139 5.02 -9.05 -17.16
N LYS A 140 5.58 -7.95 -17.68
CA LYS A 140 5.30 -7.48 -19.04
C LYS A 140 5.95 -8.34 -20.13
N GLY A 141 7.00 -9.10 -19.82
CA GLY A 141 7.71 -9.97 -20.77
C GLY A 141 7.20 -11.41 -20.83
N GLY A 142 6.14 -11.76 -20.11
CA GLY A 142 5.61 -13.12 -20.01
C GLY A 142 4.22 -13.30 -20.62
N SER A 143 4.02 -12.79 -21.84
CA SER A 143 2.83 -13.05 -22.67
C SER A 143 3.20 -13.84 -23.90
#